data_AF-A0A9J7IC66-F1
#
_entry.id   AF-A0A9J7IC66-F1
#
_cell.length_a   1.000
_cell.length_b   1.000
_cell.length_c   1.000
_cell.angle_alpha   90.00
_cell.angle_beta   90.00
_cell.angle_gamma   90.00
#
_symmetry.space_group_name_H-M   'P 1'
#
loop_
_entity.id
_entity.type
_entity.pdbx_description
1 polymer ?
#
loop_
_entity_poly.entity_id
_entity_poly.type
_entity_poly.pdbx_seq_one_letter_code
_entity_poly.pdbx_strand_id
1 'polypeptide(L)'
;MVLTENLQQREQATEILNEMQQQAQDDCCNECKANRYPCILVVDERLDHFFWEELNVYQEFTRINSIQCLWRLYKYYKKDIKNGYLNVNITTGGCVINPDQNLNKMELRMRSFFEYWLPHWTMMVGQRPSQEELFNNFFKQNCYVYAGHGSGLQYISGRNIAKFQMHCVVFLFGCDSSRLHSNGLYSELLGPHLYYHAAMW
;
A
#
# COMPACT_ATOMS: atom_id res chain seq x y z
N MET A 1 -25.66 15.19 -4.43
CA MET A 1 -26.30 14.95 -3.12
C MET A 1 -26.56 16.32 -2.53
N VAL A 2 -27.80 16.78 -2.60
CA VAL A 2 -28.18 18.15 -2.24
C VAL A 2 -28.12 18.25 -0.71
N LEU A 3 -27.07 18.89 -0.20
CA LEU A 3 -27.00 19.29 1.20
C LEU A 3 -28.11 20.31 1.42
N THR A 4 -29.10 19.91 2.19
CA THR A 4 -30.37 20.57 2.43
C THR A 4 -30.20 21.99 2.98
N GLU A 5 -31.04 22.90 2.51
CA GLU A 5 -31.12 24.34 2.86
C GLU A 5 -31.56 24.62 4.31
N ASN A 6 -31.54 23.62 5.19
CA ASN A 6 -32.11 23.70 6.53
C ASN A 6 -31.01 23.88 7.59
N LEU A 7 -30.86 25.11 8.09
CA LEU A 7 -29.89 25.50 9.13
C LEU A 7 -29.95 24.57 10.35
N GLN A 8 -31.14 24.12 10.72
CA GLN A 8 -31.36 23.27 11.89
C GLN A 8 -30.77 21.86 11.70
N GLN A 9 -30.83 21.32 10.49
CA GLN A 9 -30.20 20.03 10.16
C GLN A 9 -28.67 20.14 10.10
N ARG A 10 -28.14 21.31 9.72
CA ARG A 10 -26.70 21.57 9.76
C ARG A 10 -26.18 21.68 11.18
N GLU A 11 -26.89 22.38 12.05
CA GLU A 11 -26.53 22.46 13.48
C GLU A 11 -26.53 21.08 14.11
N GLN A 12 -27.59 20.28 13.89
CA GLN A 12 -27.65 18.89 14.37
C GLN A 12 -26.52 18.02 13.83
N ALA A 13 -26.18 18.12 12.54
CA ALA A 13 -25.07 17.36 11.96
C ALA A 13 -23.72 17.79 12.54
N THR A 14 -23.55 19.08 12.85
CA THR A 14 -22.32 19.62 13.45
C THR A 14 -22.19 19.20 14.92
N GLU A 15 -23.30 19.16 15.64
CA GLU A 15 -23.38 18.69 17.03
C GLU A 15 -23.02 17.20 17.12
N ILE A 16 -23.62 16.35 16.26
CA ILE A 16 -23.27 14.93 16.16
C ILE A 16 -21.78 14.74 15.81
N LEU A 17 -21.23 15.54 14.88
CA LEU A 17 -19.81 15.50 14.53
C LEU A 17 -18.91 15.84 15.73
N ASN A 18 -19.29 16.83 16.53
CA ASN A 18 -18.54 17.22 17.73
C ASN A 18 -18.65 16.16 18.82
N GLU A 19 -19.81 15.54 19.01
CA GLU A 19 -20.00 14.41 19.92
C GLU A 19 -19.15 13.20 19.49
N MET A 20 -19.13 12.86 18.20
CA MET A 20 -18.26 11.80 17.66
C MET A 20 -16.78 12.11 17.88
N GLN A 21 -16.36 13.38 17.74
CA GLN A 21 -14.98 13.80 18.00
C GLN A 21 -14.61 13.74 19.48
N GLN A 22 -15.51 14.17 20.37
CA GLN A 22 -15.30 14.09 21.82
C GLN A 22 -15.26 12.65 22.30
N GLN A 23 -16.17 11.80 21.81
CA GLN A 23 -16.16 10.38 22.15
C GLN A 23 -14.89 9.68 21.64
N ALA A 24 -14.44 10.00 20.43
CA ALA A 24 -13.15 9.50 19.92
C ALA A 24 -11.94 9.98 20.74
N GLN A 25 -11.99 11.21 21.30
CA GLN A 25 -10.95 11.75 22.18
C GLN A 25 -10.99 11.15 23.59
N ASP A 26 -12.17 10.88 24.13
CA ASP A 26 -12.37 10.28 25.45
C ASP A 26 -12.01 8.79 25.46
N ASP A 27 -12.40 8.05 24.42
CA ASP A 27 -11.94 6.67 24.19
C ASP A 27 -10.42 6.64 23.99
N CYS A 28 -9.86 7.69 23.38
CA CYS A 28 -8.43 7.77 23.24
C CYS A 28 -7.70 8.04 24.56
N CYS A 29 -8.15 8.99 25.38
CA CYS A 29 -7.38 9.35 26.58
C CYS A 29 -7.39 8.26 27.68
N ASN A 30 -8.40 7.38 27.71
CA ASN A 30 -8.47 6.29 28.69
C ASN A 30 -7.96 4.91 28.17
N GLU A 31 -7.94 4.66 26.85
CA GLU A 31 -7.43 3.39 26.30
C GLU A 31 -6.24 3.50 25.30
N CYS A 32 -5.87 4.69 24.79
CA CYS A 32 -4.78 4.83 23.78
C CYS A 32 -3.37 4.48 24.29
N LYS A 33 -3.20 4.11 25.56
CA LYS A 33 -1.94 3.57 26.10
C LYS A 33 -1.94 2.04 26.25
N ALA A 34 -3.01 1.35 25.83
CA ALA A 34 -2.95 -0.09 25.69
C ALA A 34 -1.98 -0.41 24.53
N ASN A 35 -0.97 -1.23 24.81
CA ASN A 35 0.02 -1.71 23.86
C ASN A 35 -0.68 -2.58 22.78
N ARG A 36 -1.36 -1.95 21.81
CA ARG A 36 -2.15 -2.64 20.79
C ARG A 36 -1.21 -3.11 19.69
N TYR A 37 -1.21 -4.41 19.42
CA TYR A 37 -0.53 -4.99 18.28
C TYR A 37 -1.16 -4.51 16.95
N PRO A 38 -0.41 -4.54 15.83
CA PRO A 38 -0.94 -4.16 14.53
C PRO A 38 -2.12 -5.04 14.15
N CYS A 39 -3.16 -4.42 13.58
CA CYS A 39 -4.35 -5.12 13.10
C CYS A 39 -4.22 -5.46 11.62
N ILE A 40 -4.63 -6.68 11.26
CA ILE A 40 -4.61 -7.17 9.89
C ILE A 40 -6.06 -7.36 9.46
N LEU A 41 -6.49 -6.55 8.50
CA LEU A 41 -7.84 -6.58 7.95
C LEU A 41 -7.90 -7.60 6.80
N VAL A 42 -8.88 -8.50 6.88
CA VAL A 42 -9.27 -9.36 5.76
C VAL A 42 -10.60 -8.82 5.26
N VAL A 43 -10.55 -8.05 4.18
CA VAL A 43 -11.69 -7.30 3.64
C VAL A 43 -12.21 -8.00 2.41
N ASP A 44 -13.53 -8.06 2.26
CA ASP A 44 -14.16 -8.54 1.02
C ASP A 44 -13.79 -7.61 -0.15
N GLU A 45 -13.53 -8.19 -1.32
CA GLU A 45 -13.13 -7.47 -2.53
C GLU A 45 -14.10 -6.32 -2.91
N ARG A 46 -15.39 -6.44 -2.59
CA ARG A 46 -16.40 -5.40 -2.86
C ARG A 46 -16.33 -4.24 -1.88
N LEU A 47 -15.75 -4.46 -0.71
CA LEU A 47 -15.60 -3.49 0.37
C LEU A 47 -14.19 -2.89 0.44
N ASP A 48 -13.27 -3.34 -0.40
CA ASP A 48 -11.88 -2.90 -0.40
C ASP A 48 -11.71 -1.41 -0.75
N HIS A 49 -12.65 -0.82 -1.48
CA HIS A 49 -12.58 0.59 -1.85
C HIS A 49 -12.84 1.57 -0.68
N PHE A 50 -13.29 1.09 0.49
CA PHE A 50 -13.46 1.92 1.69
C PHE A 50 -12.14 2.07 2.45
N PHE A 51 -11.90 3.24 3.04
CA PHE A 51 -10.71 3.54 3.85
C PHE A 51 -10.89 3.08 5.30
N TRP A 52 -11.02 1.78 5.52
CA TRP A 52 -11.25 1.19 6.86
C TRP A 52 -10.20 1.61 7.89
N GLU A 53 -8.96 1.82 7.46
CA GLU A 53 -7.84 2.26 8.29
C GLU A 53 -8.04 3.67 8.85
N GLU A 54 -8.80 4.52 8.16
CA GLU A 54 -9.08 5.89 8.60
C GLU A 54 -10.14 5.95 9.72
N LEU A 55 -10.86 4.85 9.98
CA LEU A 55 -11.85 4.79 11.06
C LEU A 55 -11.23 4.83 12.46
N ASN A 56 -9.98 4.38 12.60
CA ASN A 56 -9.25 4.45 13.86
C ASN A 56 -7.79 4.88 13.63
N VAL A 57 -7.56 6.18 13.71
CA VAL A 57 -6.21 6.77 13.49
C VAL A 57 -5.19 6.41 14.58
N TYR A 58 -5.63 5.82 15.70
CA TYR A 58 -4.76 5.45 16.83
C TYR A 58 -4.22 4.01 16.74
N GLN A 59 -4.58 3.27 15.68
CA GLN A 59 -4.15 1.89 15.50
C GLN A 59 -3.50 1.70 14.12
N GLU A 60 -2.47 0.86 14.09
CA GLU A 60 -1.83 0.46 12.84
C GLU A 60 -2.64 -0.64 12.16
N PHE A 61 -2.89 -0.47 10.87
CA PHE A 61 -3.62 -1.42 10.05
C PHE A 61 -2.82 -1.83 8.83
N THR A 62 -3.01 -3.09 8.43
CA THR A 62 -2.57 -3.62 7.14
C THR A 62 -3.69 -4.47 6.57
N ARG A 63 -3.70 -4.68 5.25
CA ARG A 63 -4.67 -5.55 4.59
C ARG A 63 -4.02 -6.82 4.06
N ILE A 64 -4.81 -7.88 4.04
CA ILE A 64 -4.45 -9.11 3.33
C ILE A 64 -5.68 -9.75 2.69
N ASN A 65 -5.50 -10.29 1.49
CA ASN A 65 -6.61 -10.76 0.66
C ASN A 65 -7.27 -12.03 1.18
N SER A 66 -6.57 -12.82 2.00
CA SER A 66 -7.14 -14.02 2.59
C SER A 66 -6.41 -14.47 3.85
N ILE A 67 -7.13 -15.18 4.72
CA ILE A 67 -6.56 -15.85 5.89
C ILE A 67 -5.50 -16.89 5.47
N GLN A 68 -5.68 -17.53 4.31
CA GLN A 68 -4.72 -18.51 3.79
C GLN A 68 -3.37 -17.86 3.46
N CYS A 69 -3.40 -16.70 2.78
CA CYS A 69 -2.20 -15.91 2.54
C CYS A 69 -1.57 -15.48 3.86
N LEU A 70 -2.36 -14.98 4.82
CA LEU A 70 -1.83 -14.58 6.12
C LEU A 70 -1.13 -15.73 6.84
N TRP A 71 -1.76 -16.90 6.89
CA TRP A 71 -1.22 -18.08 7.56
C TRP A 71 0.08 -18.54 6.91
N ARG A 72 0.17 -18.53 5.58
CA ARG A 72 1.40 -18.90 4.87
C ARG A 72 2.53 -17.90 5.13
N LEU A 73 2.26 -16.59 5.10
CA LEU A 73 3.26 -15.56 5.43
C LEU A 73 3.76 -15.76 6.87
N TYR A 74 2.85 -15.98 7.82
CA TYR A 74 3.19 -16.26 9.19
C TYR A 74 4.06 -17.52 9.31
N LYS A 75 3.69 -18.63 8.66
CA LYS A 75 4.48 -19.87 8.71
C LYS A 75 5.91 -19.68 8.19
N TYR A 76 6.09 -18.89 7.14
CA TYR A 76 7.38 -18.59 6.56
C TYR A 76 8.22 -17.69 7.49
N TYR A 77 7.65 -16.58 7.98
CA TYR A 77 8.37 -15.54 8.72
C TYR A 77 8.29 -15.63 10.25
N LYS A 78 7.62 -16.63 10.84
CA LYS A 78 7.42 -16.76 12.31
C LYS A 78 8.70 -16.66 13.15
N LYS A 79 9.86 -17.01 12.59
CA LYS A 79 11.15 -16.96 13.28
C LYS A 79 11.71 -15.52 13.34
N ASP A 80 11.36 -14.71 12.36
CA ASP A 80 11.87 -13.35 12.17
C ASP A 80 10.92 -12.29 12.75
N ILE A 81 9.66 -12.65 13.00
CA ILE A 81 8.67 -11.79 13.64
C ILE A 81 9.04 -11.56 15.12
N LYS A 82 9.18 -10.28 15.51
CA LYS A 82 9.48 -9.84 16.88
C LYS A 82 8.45 -8.79 17.30
N ASN A 83 7.85 -8.96 18.47
CA ASN A 83 6.82 -8.06 19.02
C ASN A 83 5.64 -7.80 18.06
N GLY A 84 5.27 -8.78 17.23
CA GLY A 84 4.18 -8.64 16.24
C GLY A 84 4.60 -8.05 14.90
N TYR A 85 5.86 -7.67 14.71
CA TYR A 85 6.36 -7.06 13.48
C TYR A 85 7.40 -7.94 12.78
N LEU A 86 7.36 -7.94 11.45
CA LEU A 86 8.43 -8.49 10.63
C LEU A 86 9.46 -7.40 10.37
N ASN A 87 10.68 -7.58 10.90
CA ASN A 87 11.76 -6.64 10.66
C ASN A 87 12.45 -6.95 9.33
N VAL A 88 12.30 -6.07 8.35
CA VAL A 88 12.99 -6.17 7.06
C VAL A 88 14.13 -5.16 7.03
N ASN A 89 15.34 -5.63 6.68
CA ASN A 89 16.47 -4.74 6.47
C ASN A 89 16.52 -4.28 5.02
N ILE A 90 16.39 -2.97 4.79
CA ILE A 90 16.37 -2.36 3.45
C ILE A 90 17.78 -1.90 3.03
N THR A 91 18.77 -2.78 3.17
CA THR A 91 20.17 -2.48 2.83
C THR A 91 20.37 -2.19 1.35
N THR A 92 19.62 -2.89 0.49
CA THR A 92 19.64 -2.64 -0.94
C THR A 92 18.25 -2.33 -1.44
N GLY A 93 18.15 -1.38 -2.36
CA GLY A 93 16.89 -1.03 -2.96
C GLY A 93 17.06 -0.44 -4.33
N GLY A 94 15.95 -0.39 -5.06
CA GLY A 94 15.91 0.28 -6.35
C GLY A 94 14.60 1.02 -6.56
N CYS A 95 14.67 2.14 -7.27
CA CYS A 95 13.50 2.94 -7.60
C CYS A 95 13.39 3.23 -9.10
N VAL A 96 12.17 3.19 -9.61
CA VAL A 96 11.80 3.62 -10.97
C VAL A 96 10.92 4.85 -10.83
N ILE A 97 11.37 5.98 -11.37
CA ILE A 97 10.76 7.30 -11.17
C ILE A 97 10.44 7.93 -12.52
N ASN A 98 9.19 8.38 -12.68
CA ASN A 98 8.69 9.10 -13.85
C ASN A 98 9.04 8.42 -15.21
N PRO A 99 8.73 7.12 -15.39
CA PRO A 99 9.12 6.39 -16.60
C PRO A 99 8.58 6.98 -17.91
N ASP A 100 7.45 7.72 -17.88
CA ASP A 100 6.84 8.38 -19.04
C ASP A 100 7.24 9.85 -19.22
N GLN A 101 8.14 10.38 -18.39
CA GLN A 101 8.65 11.76 -18.47
C GLN A 101 7.58 12.86 -18.45
N ASN A 102 6.45 12.63 -17.77
CA ASN A 102 5.33 13.58 -17.70
C ASN A 102 4.98 14.05 -16.28
N LEU A 103 5.72 13.61 -15.26
CA LEU A 103 5.54 13.97 -13.86
C LEU A 103 6.73 14.75 -13.27
N ASN A 104 7.18 15.82 -13.94
CA ASN A 104 8.42 16.54 -13.62
C ASN A 104 8.54 17.02 -12.16
N LYS A 105 7.44 17.51 -11.56
CA LYS A 105 7.45 17.96 -10.14
C LYS A 105 7.66 16.81 -9.18
N MET A 106 7.03 15.65 -9.45
CA MET A 106 7.19 14.44 -8.64
C MET A 106 8.58 13.85 -8.84
N GLU A 107 9.09 13.84 -10.07
CA GLU A 107 10.43 13.39 -10.38
C GLU A 107 11.46 14.13 -9.55
N LEU A 108 11.44 15.46 -9.57
CA LEU A 108 12.37 16.29 -8.81
C LEU A 108 12.32 15.95 -7.31
N ARG A 109 11.11 15.86 -6.73
CA ARG A 109 10.93 15.54 -5.31
C ARG A 109 11.47 14.17 -4.95
N MET A 110 11.09 13.14 -5.71
CA MET A 110 11.49 11.76 -5.43
C MET A 110 12.99 11.55 -5.64
N ARG A 111 13.53 12.12 -6.73
CA ARG A 111 14.95 12.09 -7.03
C ARG A 111 15.77 12.72 -5.90
N SER A 112 15.42 13.95 -5.48
CA SER A 112 16.11 14.60 -4.36
C SER A 112 16.01 13.82 -3.06
N PHE A 113 14.87 13.16 -2.79
CA PHE A 113 14.72 12.30 -1.61
C PHE A 113 15.68 11.11 -1.64
N PHE A 114 15.71 10.34 -2.74
CA PHE A 114 16.56 9.16 -2.84
C PHE A 114 18.05 9.50 -2.93
N GLU A 115 18.42 10.54 -3.68
CA GLU A 115 19.82 11.00 -3.76
C GLU A 115 20.35 11.43 -2.38
N TYR A 116 19.52 12.06 -1.55
CA TYR A 116 19.93 12.50 -0.22
C TYR A 116 19.95 11.37 0.81
N TRP A 117 18.87 10.60 0.94
CA TRP A 117 18.71 9.61 2.00
C TRP A 117 19.29 8.24 1.65
N LEU A 118 19.29 7.87 0.37
CA LEU A 118 19.59 6.53 -0.13
C LEU A 118 20.49 6.56 -1.37
N PRO A 119 21.66 7.25 -1.33
CA PRO A 119 22.52 7.45 -2.51
C PRO A 119 23.08 6.16 -3.11
N HIS A 120 23.04 5.05 -2.37
CA HIS A 120 23.52 3.74 -2.80
C HIS A 120 22.44 2.91 -3.51
N TRP A 121 21.19 3.40 -3.59
CA TRP A 121 20.11 2.70 -4.29
C TRP A 121 20.24 2.84 -5.80
N THR A 122 19.79 1.81 -6.51
CA THR A 122 19.74 1.84 -7.97
C THR A 122 18.54 2.68 -8.42
N MET A 123 18.77 3.77 -9.14
CA MET A 123 17.70 4.68 -9.57
C MET A 123 17.57 4.68 -11.09
N MET A 124 16.35 4.53 -11.60
CA MET A 124 15.99 4.72 -13.00
C MET A 124 15.00 5.87 -13.10
N VAL A 125 15.44 6.99 -13.68
CA VAL A 125 14.67 8.25 -13.71
C VAL A 125 14.38 8.62 -15.16
N GLY A 126 13.13 8.96 -15.47
CA GLY A 126 12.76 9.43 -16.81
C GLY A 126 12.91 8.35 -17.89
N GLN A 127 13.00 7.08 -17.51
CA GLN A 127 13.25 5.97 -18.44
C GLN A 127 12.25 4.84 -18.19
N ARG A 128 11.72 4.28 -19.28
CA ARG A 128 10.85 3.11 -19.21
C ARG A 128 11.68 1.87 -18.90
N PRO A 129 11.38 1.13 -17.82
CA PRO A 129 12.10 -0.09 -17.51
C PRO A 129 11.71 -1.21 -18.48
N SER A 130 12.67 -2.05 -18.85
CA SER A 130 12.39 -3.35 -19.46
C SER A 130 11.98 -4.39 -18.42
N GLN A 131 11.29 -5.45 -18.84
CA GLN A 131 10.92 -6.54 -17.92
C GLN A 131 12.15 -7.21 -17.31
N GLU A 132 13.21 -7.40 -18.10
CA GLU A 132 14.45 -8.03 -17.63
C GLU A 132 15.15 -7.18 -16.57
N GLU A 133 15.19 -5.86 -16.74
CA GLU A 133 15.74 -4.95 -15.73
C GLU A 133 14.94 -5.01 -14.43
N LEU A 134 13.60 -5.04 -14.49
CA LEU A 134 12.76 -5.19 -13.30
C LEU A 134 13.08 -6.46 -12.52
N PHE A 135 13.13 -7.61 -13.20
CA PHE A 135 13.43 -8.88 -12.54
C PHE A 135 14.88 -9.00 -12.06
N ASN A 136 15.85 -8.48 -12.81
CA ASN A 136 17.26 -8.68 -12.49
C ASN A 136 17.82 -7.63 -11.55
N ASN A 137 17.41 -6.37 -11.69
CA ASN A 137 18.04 -5.25 -11.00
C ASN A 137 17.20 -4.72 -9.84
N PHE A 138 15.86 -4.85 -9.91
CA PHE A 138 14.95 -4.25 -8.94
C PHE A 138 14.31 -5.28 -7.99
N PHE A 139 13.69 -6.34 -8.50
CA PHE A 139 12.97 -7.32 -7.66
C PHE A 139 13.88 -8.25 -6.85
N LYS A 140 15.19 -8.31 -7.18
CA LYS A 140 16.20 -9.02 -6.36
C LYS A 140 16.71 -8.19 -5.17
N GLN A 141 16.39 -6.90 -5.11
CA GLN A 141 16.79 -6.04 -4.00
C GLN A 141 15.92 -6.28 -2.76
N ASN A 142 16.24 -5.69 -1.62
CA ASN A 142 15.38 -5.80 -0.43
C ASN A 142 14.15 -4.87 -0.52
N CYS A 143 14.24 -3.79 -1.29
CA CYS A 143 13.15 -2.83 -1.47
C CYS A 143 13.04 -2.36 -2.93
N TYR A 144 11.81 -2.27 -3.42
CA TYR A 144 11.50 -1.74 -4.74
C TYR A 144 10.47 -0.61 -4.62
N VAL A 145 10.76 0.53 -5.26
CA VAL A 145 9.84 1.67 -5.32
C VAL A 145 9.50 1.99 -6.76
N TYR A 146 8.21 2.01 -7.07
CA TYR A 146 7.67 2.54 -8.31
C TYR A 146 7.01 3.89 -8.05
N ALA A 147 7.40 4.92 -8.79
CA ALA A 147 6.78 6.24 -8.75
C ALA A 147 6.41 6.70 -10.17
N GLY A 148 5.13 6.58 -10.51
CA GLY A 148 4.63 6.82 -11.85
C GLY A 148 3.13 6.62 -11.97
N HIS A 149 2.63 6.41 -13.19
CA HIS A 149 1.20 6.15 -13.42
C HIS A 149 0.83 4.71 -13.10
N GLY A 150 -0.29 4.50 -12.40
CA GLY A 150 -0.77 3.16 -12.13
C GLY A 150 0.14 2.39 -11.16
N SER A 151 0.36 1.12 -11.47
CA SER A 151 1.07 0.15 -10.65
C SER A 151 2.36 -0.37 -11.27
N GLY A 152 2.76 0.15 -12.44
CA GLY A 152 3.90 -0.37 -13.20
C GLY A 152 3.57 -1.59 -14.07
N LEU A 153 2.35 -2.14 -14.01
CA LEU A 153 1.90 -3.26 -14.86
C LEU A 153 1.93 -2.96 -16.37
N GLN A 154 2.05 -1.70 -16.77
CA GLN A 154 2.27 -1.32 -18.17
C GLN A 154 3.65 -1.73 -18.68
N TYR A 155 4.63 -1.94 -17.79
CA TYR A 155 6.00 -2.35 -18.15
C TYR A 155 6.23 -3.83 -17.90
N ILE A 156 5.41 -4.48 -17.07
CA ILE A 156 5.59 -5.87 -16.65
C ILE A 156 4.27 -6.63 -16.56
N SER A 157 4.26 -7.86 -17.06
CA SER A 157 3.08 -8.72 -16.95
C SER A 157 2.86 -9.19 -15.52
N GLY A 158 1.65 -8.96 -14.97
CA GLY A 158 1.27 -9.49 -13.65
C GLY A 158 1.43 -11.00 -13.52
N ARG A 159 1.25 -11.76 -14.61
CA ARG A 159 1.51 -13.21 -14.63
C ARG A 159 2.98 -13.56 -14.43
N ASN A 160 3.89 -12.72 -14.93
CA ASN A 160 5.33 -12.94 -14.74
C ASN A 160 5.72 -12.56 -13.31
N ILE A 161 5.14 -11.50 -12.74
CA ILE A 161 5.33 -11.13 -11.34
C ILE A 161 4.91 -12.29 -10.43
N ALA A 162 3.69 -12.83 -10.61
CA ALA A 162 3.17 -13.90 -9.78
C ALA A 162 3.94 -15.23 -9.87
N LYS A 163 4.78 -15.42 -10.91
CA LYS A 163 5.65 -16.59 -11.07
C LYS A 163 7.05 -16.38 -10.47
N PHE A 164 7.40 -15.15 -10.16
CA PHE A 164 8.71 -14.80 -9.65
C PHE A 164 8.67 -14.80 -8.13
N GLN A 165 9.63 -15.49 -7.51
CA GLN A 165 9.77 -15.48 -6.06
C GLN A 165 10.44 -14.18 -5.63
N MET A 166 9.66 -13.29 -5.01
CA MET A 166 10.06 -11.95 -4.62
C MET A 166 10.18 -11.86 -3.11
N HIS A 167 11.35 -11.45 -2.63
CA HIS A 167 11.60 -11.16 -1.21
C HIS A 167 11.65 -9.66 -0.90
N CYS A 168 11.41 -8.81 -1.90
CA CYS A 168 11.48 -7.37 -1.74
C CYS A 168 10.17 -6.78 -1.21
N VAL A 169 10.29 -5.70 -0.44
CA VAL A 169 9.15 -4.84 -0.08
C VAL A 169 8.87 -3.91 -1.26
N VAL A 170 7.61 -3.85 -1.71
CA VAL A 170 7.22 -3.08 -2.89
C VAL A 170 6.38 -1.87 -2.50
N PHE A 171 6.79 -0.70 -2.95
CA PHE A 171 6.03 0.55 -2.85
C PHE A 171 5.53 0.96 -4.25
N LEU A 172 4.22 1.13 -4.40
CA LEU A 172 3.58 1.54 -5.66
C LEU A 172 2.96 2.93 -5.51
N PHE A 173 3.74 3.97 -5.78
CA PHE A 173 3.29 5.36 -5.79
C PHE A 173 2.71 5.72 -7.17
N GLY A 174 1.44 5.40 -7.36
CA GLY A 174 0.69 5.81 -8.54
C GLY A 174 -0.81 5.74 -8.32
N CYS A 175 -1.57 6.46 -9.14
CA CYS A 175 -3.03 6.46 -9.08
C CYS A 175 -3.58 5.06 -9.37
N ASP A 176 -4.61 4.62 -8.63
CA ASP A 176 -5.24 3.30 -8.77
C ASP A 176 -4.25 2.10 -8.62
N SER A 177 -3.08 2.29 -8.00
CA SER A 177 -2.05 1.25 -7.91
C SER A 177 -2.48 0.01 -7.12
N SER A 178 -3.43 0.15 -6.21
CA SER A 178 -4.04 -0.94 -5.45
C SER A 178 -5.47 -1.28 -5.88
N ARG A 179 -6.06 -0.55 -6.84
CA ARG A 179 -7.49 -0.67 -7.14
C ARG A 179 -7.84 -2.05 -7.70
N LEU A 180 -8.95 -2.59 -7.20
CA LEU A 180 -9.57 -3.79 -7.68
C LEU A 180 -10.48 -3.50 -8.89
N HIS A 181 -10.34 -4.30 -9.94
CA HIS A 181 -11.12 -4.20 -11.18
C HIS A 181 -11.88 -5.49 -11.46
N SER A 182 -13.11 -5.37 -11.97
CA SER A 182 -13.91 -6.52 -12.41
C SER A 182 -13.46 -6.98 -13.79
N ASN A 183 -13.19 -8.27 -13.90
CA ASN A 183 -12.91 -8.95 -15.18
C ASN A 183 -14.16 -9.62 -15.79
N GLY A 184 -15.36 -9.27 -15.32
CA GLY A 184 -16.63 -9.81 -15.79
C GLY A 184 -17.64 -10.01 -14.67
N LEU A 185 -18.86 -10.43 -15.03
CA LEU A 185 -20.01 -10.48 -14.11
C LEU A 185 -19.84 -11.45 -12.92
N TYR A 186 -18.99 -12.47 -13.07
CA TYR A 186 -18.82 -13.56 -12.08
C TYR A 186 -17.35 -13.92 -11.82
N SER A 187 -16.43 -13.01 -12.10
CA SER A 187 -15.00 -13.20 -11.78
C SER A 187 -14.65 -12.46 -10.50
N GLU A 188 -13.69 -13.02 -9.76
CA GLU A 188 -12.98 -12.29 -8.69
C GLU A 188 -12.44 -10.97 -9.24
N LEU A 189 -12.47 -9.95 -8.39
CA LEU A 189 -11.87 -8.66 -8.67
C LEU A 189 -10.36 -8.78 -8.61
N LEU A 190 -9.68 -8.25 -9.64
CA LEU A 190 -8.24 -8.30 -9.74
C LEU A 190 -7.64 -6.92 -9.57
N GLY A 191 -6.64 -6.82 -8.70
CA GLY A 191 -5.84 -5.61 -8.51
C GLY A 191 -4.36 -5.89 -8.72
N PRO A 192 -3.56 -4.85 -9.01
CA PRO A 192 -2.13 -5.04 -9.22
C PRO A 192 -1.41 -5.64 -8.01
N HIS A 193 -1.79 -5.21 -6.80
CA HIS A 193 -1.23 -5.69 -5.54
C HIS A 193 -1.38 -7.21 -5.37
N LEU A 194 -2.41 -7.85 -5.92
CA LEU A 194 -2.60 -9.31 -5.87
C LEU A 194 -1.46 -10.08 -6.53
N TYR A 195 -0.92 -9.58 -7.65
CA TYR A 195 0.21 -10.21 -8.33
C TYR A 195 1.47 -10.18 -7.47
N TYR A 196 1.70 -9.08 -6.76
CA TYR A 196 2.83 -8.96 -5.83
C TYR A 196 2.64 -9.85 -4.60
N HIS A 197 1.43 -9.96 -4.05
CA HIS A 197 1.15 -10.93 -2.99
C HIS A 197 1.35 -12.38 -3.44
N ALA A 198 1.04 -12.70 -4.70
CA ALA A 198 1.30 -14.02 -5.28
C ALA A 198 2.80 -14.27 -5.56
N ALA A 199 3.62 -13.22 -5.64
CA ALA A 199 5.06 -13.33 -5.83
C ALA A 199 5.83 -13.55 -4.53
N MET A 200 5.24 -13.29 -3.36
CA MET A 200 5.91 -13.42 -2.06
C MET A 200 6.04 -14.88 -1.55
N TRP A 201 5.95 -15.87 -2.45
CA TRP A 201 5.97 -17.31 -2.16
C TRP A 201 7.12 -18.00 -2.87
#